data_AF-A0AAV6BD46-F1
#
_entry.id   AF-A0AAV6BD46-F1
#
_cell.length_a   1.000
_cell.length_b   1.000
_cell.length_c   1.000
_cell.angle_alpha   90.00
_cell.angle_beta   90.00
_cell.angle_gamma   90.00
#
_symmetry.space_group_name_H-M   'P 1'
#
loop_
_entity.id
_entity.type
_entity.pdbx_description
1 polymer ?
#
loop_
_entity_poly.entity_id
_entity_poly.type
_entity_poly.pdbx_seq_one_letter_code
_entity_poly.pdbx_strand_id
1 'polypeptide(L)'
;MIGLSDPFTIAGLDPQGLAAKLGIRPGERILAINGVQLLDEIDFAAQSSEEFLRVRVLAKDGGVREVEGQREYGVPFGAEFEARQPKRCHNNCVFCFVYQHPKGVRRELLIKDDDYVFSFVHGNFITLTNLSEAEFQRIIDERLSPLYVSVHATDPEVRVRMMKNPKSGRILEQIDRLCRAGIEIHTQLVICPGWNDGPILTKSIQELSERHPGVATIAVVPVGLTKHRERLPDLRVFTREDALAALDDVHRSQRELAKRLKTRLVFAADEMYTLAGEEVPPARAYEGFPQAENGIGMLRQTIDRWSAGEDTVLARNGKRERVAIVTGASAAPTLQRLLAGRPPLSADAALCVVRNEYFGETVTVSGLLVGADIERALGSAGRFDRVLLPPNCLKEEEVFLDDRTRSDLARSLGVPVQIGFDSPRA
;
A
#
# COMPACT_ATOMS: atom_id res chain seq x y z
N MET A 1 -9.32 -12.07 -25.67
CA MET A 1 -8.75 -13.01 -24.71
C MET A 1 -7.36 -12.52 -24.37
N ILE A 2 -7.21 -11.86 -23.22
CA ILE A 2 -5.88 -11.50 -22.71
C ILE A 2 -5.41 -12.77 -22.01
N GLY A 3 -4.31 -13.35 -22.48
CA GLY A 3 -3.69 -14.48 -21.83
C GLY A 3 -3.46 -14.11 -20.37
N LEU A 4 -4.20 -14.76 -19.48
CA LEU A 4 -3.80 -14.87 -18.09
C LEU A 4 -2.44 -15.57 -18.17
N SER A 5 -1.35 -14.93 -17.74
CA SER A 5 -0.15 -15.70 -17.44
C SER A 5 -0.60 -16.76 -16.45
N ASP A 6 -0.46 -18.01 -16.86
CA ASP A 6 -0.84 -19.13 -16.05
C ASP A 6 0.02 -19.11 -14.77
N PRO A 7 -0.57 -19.18 -13.56
CA PRO A 7 0.20 -19.09 -12.34
C PRO A 7 1.28 -20.17 -12.33
N PHE A 8 2.45 -19.81 -11.78
CA PHE A 8 3.66 -20.64 -11.69
C PHE A 8 4.39 -20.94 -12.98
N THR A 9 4.23 -20.10 -14.01
CA THR A 9 5.15 -20.09 -15.15
C THR A 9 6.49 -19.50 -14.73
N ILE A 10 7.59 -20.19 -14.97
CA ILE A 10 8.93 -19.80 -14.53
C ILE A 10 9.44 -18.64 -15.40
N ALA A 11 9.63 -17.46 -14.82
CA ALA A 11 10.27 -16.33 -15.49
C ALA A 11 11.81 -16.43 -15.43
N GLY A 12 12.33 -16.81 -14.27
CA GLY A 12 13.76 -16.87 -13.97
C GLY A 12 14.10 -18.00 -13.01
N LEU A 13 15.38 -18.37 -12.97
CA LEU A 13 15.89 -19.39 -12.06
C LEU A 13 17.21 -18.91 -11.46
N ASP A 14 17.38 -19.14 -10.17
CA ASP A 14 18.68 -19.12 -9.53
C ASP A 14 19.48 -20.35 -10.01
N PRO A 15 20.65 -20.19 -10.65
CA PRO A 15 21.48 -21.31 -11.07
C PRO A 15 21.90 -22.24 -9.92
N GLN A 16 21.92 -21.75 -8.68
CA GLN A 16 22.25 -22.53 -7.48
C GLN A 16 21.01 -23.12 -6.79
N GLY A 17 19.81 -22.73 -7.23
CA GLY A 17 18.53 -23.14 -6.67
C GLY A 17 18.15 -24.58 -7.02
N LEU A 18 17.28 -25.16 -6.19
CA LEU A 18 16.79 -26.53 -6.37
C LEU A 18 16.08 -26.72 -7.72
N ALA A 19 15.27 -25.75 -8.17
CA ALA A 19 14.57 -25.83 -9.45
C ALA A 19 15.53 -26.01 -10.64
N ALA A 20 16.68 -25.32 -10.63
CA ALA A 20 17.71 -25.51 -11.64
C ALA A 20 18.36 -26.90 -11.55
N LYS A 21 18.65 -27.39 -10.33
CA LYS A 21 19.18 -28.76 -10.11
C LYS A 21 18.21 -29.85 -10.58
N LEU A 22 16.90 -29.62 -10.44
CA LEU A 22 15.83 -30.48 -10.94
C LEU A 22 15.65 -30.41 -12.47
N GLY A 23 16.43 -29.59 -13.16
CA GLY A 23 16.34 -29.40 -14.61
C GLY A 23 15.05 -28.72 -15.05
N ILE A 24 14.41 -27.94 -14.17
CA ILE A 24 13.31 -27.03 -14.54
C ILE A 24 13.90 -25.87 -15.36
N ARG A 25 13.14 -25.35 -16.32
CA ARG A 25 13.61 -24.34 -17.26
C ARG A 25 12.66 -23.14 -17.32
N PRO A 26 13.16 -21.93 -17.67
CA PRO A 26 12.32 -20.78 -17.91
C PRO A 26 11.23 -21.01 -18.97
N GLY A 27 10.02 -20.61 -18.63
CA GLY A 27 8.76 -20.76 -19.35
C GLY A 27 8.17 -22.18 -19.31
N GLU A 28 8.71 -23.09 -18.51
CA GLU A 28 7.93 -24.23 -18.01
C GLU A 28 7.02 -23.77 -16.86
N ARG A 29 5.95 -24.51 -16.58
CA ARG A 29 5.00 -24.19 -15.52
C ARG A 29 4.95 -25.29 -14.46
N ILE A 30 4.98 -24.92 -13.19
CA ILE A 30 4.76 -25.87 -12.09
C ILE A 30 3.26 -26.05 -11.89
N LEU A 31 2.78 -27.29 -12.01
CA LEU A 31 1.36 -27.62 -11.84
C LEU A 31 1.03 -28.06 -10.41
N ALA A 32 1.93 -28.85 -9.82
CA ALA A 32 1.74 -29.45 -8.51
C ALA A 32 3.07 -29.78 -7.85
N ILE A 33 3.10 -29.77 -6.52
CA ILE A 33 4.20 -30.28 -5.71
C ILE A 33 3.61 -31.28 -4.72
N ASN A 34 4.22 -32.46 -4.59
CA ASN A 34 3.78 -33.53 -3.68
C ASN A 34 2.32 -33.96 -3.89
N GLY A 35 1.86 -33.92 -5.15
CA GLY A 35 0.48 -34.26 -5.52
C GLY A 35 -0.53 -33.14 -5.28
N VAL A 36 -0.17 -32.07 -4.56
CA VAL A 36 -1.01 -30.90 -4.32
C VAL A 36 -0.91 -29.94 -5.50
N GLN A 37 -2.04 -29.63 -6.13
CA GLN A 37 -2.11 -28.65 -7.21
C GLN A 37 -1.87 -27.25 -6.65
N LEU A 38 -1.01 -26.48 -7.30
CA LEU A 38 -0.72 -25.11 -6.87
C LEU A 38 -1.76 -24.15 -7.46
N LEU A 39 -2.50 -23.46 -6.59
CA LEU A 39 -3.45 -22.42 -6.98
C LEU A 39 -2.81 -21.04 -6.88
N ASP A 40 -2.01 -20.83 -5.83
CA ASP A 40 -1.36 -19.57 -5.51
C ASP A 40 -0.16 -19.74 -4.59
N GLU A 41 0.49 -18.62 -4.30
CA GLU A 41 1.80 -18.52 -3.65
C GLU A 41 1.80 -19.15 -2.25
N ILE A 42 0.63 -19.27 -1.62
CA ILE A 42 0.46 -19.95 -0.32
C ILE A 42 0.70 -21.45 -0.49
N ASP A 43 0.07 -22.07 -1.50
CA ASP A 43 0.30 -23.49 -1.80
C ASP A 43 1.76 -23.72 -2.16
N PHE A 44 2.34 -22.85 -2.98
CA PHE A 44 3.73 -22.98 -3.37
C PHE A 44 4.66 -22.87 -2.16
N ALA A 45 4.48 -21.88 -1.28
CA ALA A 45 5.30 -21.72 -0.08
C ALA A 45 5.17 -22.93 0.86
N ALA A 46 3.95 -23.44 1.05
CA ALA A 46 3.72 -24.62 1.87
C ALA A 46 4.40 -25.86 1.29
N GLN A 47 4.13 -26.17 0.01
CA GLN A 47 4.61 -27.41 -0.59
C GLN A 47 6.10 -27.38 -0.92
N SER A 48 6.64 -26.23 -1.33
CA SER A 48 8.09 -26.09 -1.59
C SER A 48 8.94 -26.09 -0.33
N SER A 49 8.31 -26.07 0.86
CA SER A 49 9.00 -26.17 2.15
C SER A 49 9.21 -27.60 2.64
N GLU A 50 8.55 -28.59 2.03
CA GLU A 50 8.70 -30.01 2.38
C GLU A 50 10.11 -30.55 2.07
N GLU A 51 10.57 -31.55 2.83
CA GLU A 51 11.93 -32.10 2.67
C GLU A 51 12.13 -32.76 1.30
N PHE A 52 11.15 -33.57 0.89
CA PHE A 52 11.14 -34.25 -0.40
C PHE A 52 10.08 -33.62 -1.29
N LEU A 53 10.48 -33.23 -2.50
CA LEU A 53 9.64 -32.55 -3.47
C LEU A 53 9.47 -33.41 -4.70
N ARG A 54 8.21 -33.73 -5.02
CA ARG A 54 7.77 -34.31 -6.29
C ARG A 54 7.02 -33.24 -7.08
N VAL A 55 7.69 -32.66 -8.07
CA VAL A 55 7.21 -31.51 -8.82
C VAL A 55 6.69 -31.96 -10.18
N ARG A 56 5.40 -31.73 -10.45
CA ARG A 56 4.83 -31.86 -11.80
C ARG A 56 5.01 -30.57 -12.57
N VAL A 57 5.65 -30.67 -13.73
CA VAL A 57 6.03 -29.56 -14.60
C VAL A 57 5.39 -29.74 -15.97
N LEU A 58 4.76 -28.69 -16.47
CA LEU A 58 4.26 -28.56 -17.83
C LEU A 58 5.33 -27.87 -18.69
N ALA A 59 5.83 -28.59 -19.68
CA ALA A 59 6.75 -28.06 -20.67
C ALA A 59 6.02 -27.20 -21.71
N LYS A 60 6.78 -26.37 -22.43
CA LYS A 60 6.26 -25.44 -23.47
C LYS A 60 5.56 -26.15 -24.63
N ASP A 61 5.91 -27.40 -24.89
CA ASP A 61 5.31 -28.25 -25.92
C ASP A 61 4.02 -28.95 -25.45
N GLY A 62 3.59 -28.70 -24.21
CA GLY A 62 2.41 -29.32 -23.60
C GLY A 62 2.69 -30.65 -22.91
N GLY A 63 3.93 -31.15 -22.95
CA GLY A 63 4.32 -32.35 -22.22
C GLY A 63 4.30 -32.13 -20.71
N VAL A 64 3.73 -33.08 -19.95
CA VAL A 64 3.79 -33.06 -18.49
C VAL A 64 4.81 -34.09 -18.03
N ARG A 65 5.74 -33.67 -17.19
CA ARG A 65 6.74 -34.54 -16.55
C ARG A 65 6.76 -34.31 -15.05
N GLU A 66 7.25 -35.31 -14.34
CA GLU A 66 7.47 -35.24 -12.91
C GLU A 66 8.97 -35.29 -12.62
N VAL A 67 9.43 -34.45 -11.69
CA VAL A 67 10.80 -34.45 -11.19
C VAL A 67 10.79 -34.55 -9.69
N GLU A 68 11.75 -35.27 -9.15
CA GLU A 68 11.89 -35.49 -7.72
C GLU A 68 13.24 -34.95 -7.24
N GLY A 69 13.24 -34.35 -6.05
CA GLY A 69 14.46 -33.97 -5.37
C GLY A 69 14.23 -33.69 -3.90
N GLN A 70 15.33 -33.49 -3.19
CA GLN A 70 15.34 -33.21 -1.77
C GLN A 70 15.80 -31.77 -1.54
N ARG A 71 15.19 -31.08 -0.58
CA ARG A 71 15.68 -29.78 -0.13
C ARG A 71 17.01 -29.95 0.58
N GLU A 72 17.97 -29.14 0.18
CA GLU A 72 19.23 -28.98 0.89
C GLU A 72 19.13 -27.78 1.84
N TYR A 73 19.69 -27.91 3.03
CA TYR A 73 19.71 -26.81 4.00
C TYR A 73 20.41 -25.57 3.41
N GLY A 74 19.77 -24.41 3.51
CA GLY A 74 20.30 -23.15 2.99
C GLY A 74 20.17 -22.97 1.47
N VAL A 75 19.62 -23.94 0.73
CA VAL A 75 19.38 -23.83 -0.71
C VAL A 75 17.91 -23.49 -0.95
N PRO A 76 17.58 -22.34 -1.57
CA PRO A 76 16.20 -21.99 -1.89
C PRO A 76 15.67 -22.87 -3.03
N PHE A 77 14.35 -22.89 -3.21
CA PHE A 77 13.77 -23.47 -4.43
C PHE A 77 14.32 -22.77 -5.68
N GLY A 78 14.51 -21.44 -5.60
CA GLY A 78 15.26 -20.67 -6.59
C GLY A 78 14.53 -20.50 -7.92
N ALA A 79 13.20 -20.32 -7.87
CA ALA A 79 12.40 -19.99 -9.03
C ALA A 79 11.76 -18.62 -8.86
N GLU A 80 11.88 -17.80 -9.89
CA GLU A 80 11.11 -16.56 -10.07
C GLU A 80 9.97 -16.86 -11.03
N PHE A 81 8.75 -16.53 -10.64
CA PHE A 81 7.56 -16.77 -11.45
C PHE A 81 7.13 -15.51 -12.20
N GLU A 82 6.47 -15.70 -13.34
CA GLU A 82 5.74 -14.63 -13.98
C GLU A 82 4.68 -14.06 -13.03
N ALA A 83 4.52 -12.74 -13.05
CA ALA A 83 3.60 -12.05 -12.15
C ALA A 83 2.17 -12.57 -12.31
N ARG A 84 1.59 -13.06 -11.22
CA ARG A 84 0.18 -13.47 -11.14
C ARG A 84 -0.71 -12.23 -11.22
N GLN A 85 -1.73 -12.29 -12.06
CA GLN A 85 -2.78 -11.27 -12.07
C GLN A 85 -3.67 -11.46 -10.84
N PRO A 86 -3.89 -10.41 -10.03
CA PRO A 86 -4.77 -10.54 -8.88
C PRO A 86 -6.22 -10.74 -9.32
N LYS A 87 -7.00 -11.36 -8.43
CA LYS A 87 -8.45 -11.39 -8.56
C LYS A 87 -9.01 -9.97 -8.65
N ARG A 88 -9.93 -9.75 -9.60
CA ARG A 88 -10.46 -8.42 -9.88
C ARG A 88 -11.68 -8.06 -9.04
N CYS A 89 -11.67 -6.83 -8.57
CA CYS A 89 -12.78 -6.18 -7.90
C CYS A 89 -13.91 -5.82 -8.88
N HIS A 90 -15.13 -6.29 -8.62
CA HIS A 90 -16.31 -5.95 -9.41
C HIS A 90 -17.14 -4.79 -8.85
N ASN A 91 -16.70 -4.15 -7.75
CA ASN A 91 -17.42 -3.01 -7.16
C ASN A 91 -17.31 -1.76 -8.05
N ASN A 92 -18.30 -0.88 -8.05
CA ASN A 92 -18.27 0.39 -8.79
C ASN A 92 -18.30 1.57 -7.82
N CYS A 93 -17.36 1.56 -6.87
CA CYS A 93 -17.33 2.53 -5.79
C CYS A 93 -17.30 3.97 -6.30
N VAL A 94 -18.09 4.85 -5.68
CA VAL A 94 -18.14 6.29 -6.04
C VAL A 94 -16.79 6.99 -5.89
N PHE A 95 -15.92 6.44 -5.04
CA PHE A 95 -14.57 6.94 -4.73
C PHE A 95 -13.44 6.06 -5.29
N CYS A 96 -13.73 5.08 -6.17
CA CYS A 96 -12.72 4.13 -6.66
C CYS A 96 -11.54 4.86 -7.33
N PHE A 97 -10.35 4.83 -6.70
CA PHE A 97 -9.15 5.52 -7.19
C PHE A 97 -8.70 5.06 -8.59
N VAL A 98 -8.85 3.77 -8.89
CA VAL A 98 -8.50 3.21 -10.20
C VAL A 98 -9.28 3.84 -11.35
N TYR A 99 -10.55 4.20 -11.13
CA TYR A 99 -11.34 4.91 -12.15
C TYR A 99 -10.96 6.38 -12.32
N GLN A 100 -10.06 6.91 -11.49
CA GLN A 100 -9.60 8.29 -11.50
C GLN A 100 -8.16 8.42 -12.07
N HIS A 101 -7.63 7.38 -12.71
CA HIS A 101 -6.36 7.49 -13.40
C HIS A 101 -6.51 8.27 -14.73
N PRO A 102 -5.47 9.01 -15.15
CA PRO A 102 -5.42 9.62 -16.47
C PRO A 102 -5.47 8.58 -17.59
N LYS A 103 -5.88 9.02 -18.78
CA LYS A 103 -5.76 8.22 -20.00
C LYS A 103 -4.29 7.92 -20.29
N GLY A 104 -4.00 6.70 -20.73
CA GLY A 104 -2.66 6.29 -21.12
C GLY A 104 -1.77 5.82 -19.97
N VAL A 105 -2.29 5.73 -18.74
CA VAL A 105 -1.58 5.09 -17.63
C VAL A 105 -1.27 3.62 -17.94
N ARG A 106 -0.15 3.10 -17.42
CA ARG A 106 0.18 1.67 -17.52
C ARG A 106 -0.96 0.78 -17.04
N ARG A 107 -1.05 -0.39 -17.67
CA ARG A 107 -2.21 -1.27 -17.55
C ARG A 107 -2.38 -1.83 -16.14
N GLU A 108 -1.28 -2.02 -15.43
CA GLU A 108 -1.22 -2.58 -14.09
C GLU A 108 -1.97 -1.69 -13.09
N LEU A 109 -1.89 -0.36 -13.26
CA LEU A 109 -2.62 0.61 -12.43
C LEU A 109 -4.13 0.62 -12.70
N LEU A 110 -4.58 0.02 -13.80
CA LEU A 110 -6.01 -0.14 -14.13
C LEU A 110 -6.62 -1.41 -13.55
N ILE A 111 -5.83 -2.24 -12.87
CA ILE A 111 -6.31 -3.46 -12.23
C ILE A 111 -6.83 -3.09 -10.85
N LYS A 112 -8.13 -3.34 -10.62
CA LYS A 112 -8.72 -3.23 -9.29
C LYS A 112 -8.54 -4.58 -8.59
N ASP A 113 -7.62 -4.64 -7.64
CA ASP A 113 -7.38 -5.82 -6.81
C ASP A 113 -8.54 -6.04 -5.81
N ASP A 114 -8.86 -7.31 -5.57
CA ASP A 114 -9.72 -7.80 -4.49
C ASP A 114 -9.33 -9.25 -4.10
N ASP A 115 -8.04 -9.55 -4.14
CA ASP A 115 -7.50 -10.90 -3.92
C ASP A 115 -7.06 -11.13 -2.47
N TYR A 116 -7.61 -12.17 -1.83
CA TYR A 116 -7.29 -12.49 -0.44
C TYR A 116 -5.86 -13.01 -0.26
N VAL A 117 -5.25 -13.60 -1.29
CA VAL A 117 -3.84 -14.00 -1.25
C VAL A 117 -2.98 -12.74 -1.10
N PHE A 118 -3.26 -11.70 -1.89
CA PHE A 118 -2.52 -10.45 -1.83
C PHE A 118 -2.83 -9.70 -0.53
N SER A 119 -4.04 -9.85 0.02
CA SER A 119 -4.37 -9.33 1.33
C SER A 119 -3.51 -9.94 2.43
N PHE A 120 -3.38 -11.26 2.44
CA PHE A 120 -2.58 -11.97 3.44
C PHE A 120 -1.07 -11.75 3.27
N VAL A 121 -0.57 -11.80 2.03
CA VAL A 121 0.88 -11.75 1.75
C VAL A 121 1.42 -10.31 1.73
N HIS A 122 0.65 -9.36 1.20
CA HIS A 122 1.13 -8.00 0.91
C HIS A 122 0.36 -6.90 1.65
N GLY A 123 -0.64 -7.25 2.46
CA GLY A 123 -1.42 -6.24 3.18
C GLY A 123 -2.46 -5.51 2.32
N ASN A 124 -2.74 -5.99 1.11
CA ASN A 124 -3.69 -5.33 0.21
C ASN A 124 -5.12 -5.38 0.76
N PHE A 125 -5.81 -4.24 0.71
CA PHE A 125 -7.17 -4.15 1.23
C PHE A 125 -8.19 -4.74 0.26
N ILE A 126 -8.91 -5.75 0.73
CA ILE A 126 -10.00 -6.41 -0.01
C ILE A 126 -11.36 -6.00 0.55
N THR A 127 -12.38 -6.07 -0.29
CA THR A 127 -13.74 -5.64 0.01
C THR A 127 -14.62 -6.78 0.52
N LEU A 128 -14.12 -8.03 0.43
CA LEU A 128 -14.81 -9.30 0.69
C LEU A 128 -16.02 -9.57 -0.23
N THR A 129 -16.33 -8.70 -1.20
CA THR A 129 -17.51 -8.86 -2.05
C THR A 129 -17.30 -9.84 -3.21
N ASN A 130 -16.05 -10.08 -3.59
CA ASN A 130 -15.69 -10.98 -4.70
C ASN A 130 -15.24 -12.37 -4.24
N LEU A 131 -15.28 -12.67 -2.94
CA LEU A 131 -14.99 -14.01 -2.41
C LEU A 131 -16.15 -14.98 -2.68
N SER A 132 -15.80 -16.15 -3.20
CA SER A 132 -16.68 -17.32 -3.25
C SER A 132 -16.69 -18.02 -1.89
N GLU A 133 -17.69 -18.87 -1.67
CA GLU A 133 -17.80 -19.65 -0.44
C GLU A 133 -16.61 -20.60 -0.24
N ALA A 134 -16.09 -21.20 -1.32
CA ALA A 134 -14.93 -22.08 -1.26
C ALA A 134 -13.65 -21.33 -0.85
N GLU A 135 -13.42 -20.12 -1.40
CA GLU A 135 -12.28 -19.27 -0.99
C GLU A 135 -12.43 -18.79 0.45
N PHE A 136 -13.64 -18.43 0.86
CA PHE A 136 -13.92 -18.03 2.23
C PHE A 136 -13.62 -19.19 3.20
N GLN A 137 -14.03 -20.41 2.84
CA GLN A 137 -13.74 -21.59 3.64
C GLN A 137 -12.25 -21.92 3.67
N ARG A 138 -11.54 -21.75 2.56
CA ARG A 138 -10.08 -21.92 2.50
C ARG A 138 -9.35 -20.97 3.45
N ILE A 139 -9.73 -19.69 3.47
CA ILE A 139 -9.19 -18.70 4.43
C ILE A 139 -9.31 -19.22 5.87
N ILE A 140 -10.45 -19.82 6.21
CA ILE A 140 -10.72 -20.36 7.54
C ILE A 140 -9.89 -21.62 7.82
N ASP A 141 -9.92 -22.59 6.89
CA ASP A 141 -9.28 -23.90 7.06
C ASP A 141 -7.75 -23.76 7.17
N GLU A 142 -7.17 -22.87 6.36
CA GLU A 142 -5.73 -22.57 6.33
C GLU A 142 -5.32 -21.47 7.32
N ARG A 143 -6.29 -20.84 8.00
CA ARG A 143 -6.09 -19.73 8.95
C ARG A 143 -5.27 -18.57 8.38
N LEU A 144 -5.61 -18.13 7.16
CA LEU A 144 -4.92 -17.04 6.48
C LEU A 144 -5.16 -15.72 7.22
N SER A 145 -4.18 -15.30 8.01
CA SER A 145 -4.29 -14.18 8.96
C SER A 145 -2.95 -13.46 9.12
N PRO A 146 -2.91 -12.12 9.15
CA PRO A 146 -4.06 -11.21 9.12
C PRO A 146 -4.64 -10.97 7.72
N LEU A 147 -5.85 -10.41 7.67
CA LEU A 147 -6.48 -9.89 6.45
C LEU A 147 -6.74 -8.39 6.55
N TYR A 148 -6.69 -7.70 5.42
CA TYR A 148 -6.87 -6.26 5.33
C TYR A 148 -8.16 -5.97 4.58
N VAL A 149 -9.13 -5.33 5.25
CA VAL A 149 -10.52 -5.25 4.78
C VAL A 149 -10.99 -3.81 4.62
N SER A 150 -11.36 -3.46 3.39
CA SER A 150 -11.98 -2.20 3.00
C SER A 150 -13.47 -2.18 3.39
N VAL A 151 -13.76 -1.67 4.58
CA VAL A 151 -15.12 -1.64 5.15
C VAL A 151 -15.88 -0.40 4.65
N HIS A 152 -15.28 0.78 4.76
CA HIS A 152 -15.83 2.10 4.43
C HIS A 152 -17.06 2.55 5.23
N ALA A 153 -18.07 1.71 5.38
CA ALA A 153 -19.21 1.92 6.27
C ALA A 153 -19.74 0.57 6.73
N THR A 154 -20.15 0.45 7.98
CA THR A 154 -20.79 -0.78 8.48
C THR A 154 -22.28 -0.80 8.21
N ASP A 155 -22.89 0.38 8.03
CA ASP A 155 -24.28 0.50 7.61
C ASP A 155 -24.50 -0.11 6.22
N PRO A 156 -25.37 -1.14 6.08
CA PRO A 156 -25.54 -1.86 4.83
C PRO A 156 -26.00 -0.98 3.67
N GLU A 157 -26.93 -0.06 3.90
CA GLU A 157 -27.50 0.78 2.85
C GLU A 157 -26.47 1.80 2.38
N VAL A 158 -25.75 2.43 3.31
CA VAL A 158 -24.66 3.35 2.98
C VAL A 158 -23.57 2.63 2.20
N ARG A 159 -23.12 1.46 2.66
CA ARG A 159 -22.05 0.70 1.98
C ARG A 159 -22.47 0.28 0.58
N VAL A 160 -23.69 -0.22 0.38
CA VAL A 160 -24.22 -0.59 -0.94
C VAL A 160 -24.28 0.62 -1.87
N ARG A 161 -24.75 1.77 -1.37
CA ARG A 161 -24.82 3.02 -2.15
C ARG A 161 -23.43 3.50 -2.55
N MET A 162 -22.47 3.46 -1.64
CA MET A 162 -21.08 3.87 -1.88
C MET A 162 -20.35 2.94 -2.86
N MET A 163 -20.50 1.62 -2.71
CA MET A 163 -19.78 0.62 -3.51
C MET A 163 -20.49 0.23 -4.81
N LYS A 164 -21.77 0.60 -4.94
CA LYS A 164 -22.67 0.19 -6.03
C LYS A 164 -22.67 -1.34 -6.24
N ASN A 165 -22.72 -2.08 -5.14
CA ASN A 165 -22.79 -3.54 -5.14
C ASN A 165 -23.71 -4.05 -4.03
N PRO A 166 -24.85 -4.70 -4.34
CA PRO A 166 -25.77 -5.21 -3.32
C PRO A 166 -25.13 -6.19 -2.33
N LYS A 167 -24.13 -6.98 -2.77
CA LYS A 167 -23.43 -7.94 -1.91
C LYS A 167 -22.62 -7.26 -0.81
N SER A 168 -22.28 -5.97 -0.96
CA SER A 168 -21.45 -5.26 0.01
C SER A 168 -22.16 -5.03 1.35
N GLY A 169 -23.49 -5.07 1.41
CA GLY A 169 -24.23 -4.87 2.66
C GLY A 169 -23.94 -5.92 3.75
N ARG A 170 -23.30 -7.06 3.41
CA ARG A 170 -23.04 -8.18 4.33
C ARG A 170 -21.70 -8.10 5.08
N ILE A 171 -21.04 -6.94 5.07
CA ILE A 171 -19.66 -6.80 5.56
C ILE A 171 -19.47 -7.26 7.01
N LEU A 172 -20.40 -6.91 7.90
CA LEU A 172 -20.31 -7.28 9.31
C LEU A 172 -20.48 -8.79 9.52
N GLU A 173 -21.40 -9.42 8.78
CA GLU A 173 -21.58 -10.88 8.80
C GLU A 173 -20.30 -11.61 8.40
N GLN A 174 -19.63 -11.13 7.34
CA GLN A 174 -18.38 -11.69 6.85
C GLN A 174 -17.24 -11.51 7.86
N ILE A 175 -17.10 -10.31 8.44
CA ILE A 175 -16.13 -10.03 9.51
C ILE A 175 -16.41 -10.95 10.72
N ASP A 176 -17.66 -11.09 11.14
CA ASP A 176 -18.02 -11.94 12.28
C ASP A 176 -17.68 -13.41 12.03
N ARG A 177 -17.81 -13.89 10.79
CA ARG A 177 -17.43 -15.26 10.42
C ARG A 177 -15.91 -15.44 10.47
N LEU A 178 -15.14 -14.49 9.97
CA LEU A 178 -13.66 -14.51 10.01
C LEU A 178 -13.13 -14.41 11.45
N CYS A 179 -13.65 -13.46 12.24
CA CYS A 179 -13.27 -13.30 13.65
C CYS A 179 -13.57 -14.56 14.47
N ARG A 180 -14.72 -15.23 14.25
CA ARG A 180 -15.05 -16.50 14.91
C ARG A 180 -14.10 -17.64 14.54
N ALA A 181 -13.52 -17.59 13.34
CA ALA A 181 -12.50 -18.53 12.90
C ALA A 181 -11.08 -18.19 13.42
N GLY A 182 -10.94 -17.10 14.19
CA GLY A 182 -9.65 -16.66 14.72
C GLY A 182 -8.78 -15.89 13.71
N ILE A 183 -9.37 -15.41 12.61
CA ILE A 183 -8.67 -14.56 11.65
C ILE A 183 -8.63 -13.13 12.18
N GLU A 184 -7.42 -12.59 12.35
CA GLU A 184 -7.18 -11.19 12.66
C GLU A 184 -7.43 -10.29 11.43
N ILE A 185 -8.07 -9.15 11.63
CA ILE A 185 -8.50 -8.24 10.57
C ILE A 185 -8.07 -6.80 10.86
N HIS A 186 -7.35 -6.20 9.91
CA HIS A 186 -7.12 -4.76 9.83
C HIS A 186 -8.16 -4.13 8.91
N THR A 187 -8.88 -3.12 9.39
CA THR A 187 -9.98 -2.51 8.60
C THR A 187 -9.65 -1.10 8.16
N GLN A 188 -10.25 -0.66 7.05
CA GLN A 188 -10.12 0.72 6.54
C GLN A 188 -11.49 1.34 6.27
N LEU A 189 -11.63 2.59 6.69
CA LEU A 189 -12.74 3.49 6.42
C LEU A 189 -12.24 4.66 5.56
N VAL A 190 -12.65 4.70 4.29
CA VAL A 190 -12.38 5.83 3.38
C VAL A 190 -13.55 6.79 3.51
N ILE A 191 -13.31 7.97 4.06
CA ILE A 191 -14.36 8.92 4.43
C ILE A 191 -14.66 9.85 3.26
N CYS A 192 -15.87 9.73 2.74
CA CYS A 192 -16.44 10.58 1.70
C CYS A 192 -17.40 11.57 2.38
N PRO A 193 -17.13 12.88 2.34
CA PRO A 193 -17.93 13.85 3.07
C PRO A 193 -19.40 13.89 2.60
N GLY A 194 -20.34 13.81 3.55
CA GLY A 194 -21.78 13.71 3.30
C GLY A 194 -22.28 12.30 2.93
N TRP A 195 -21.44 11.26 3.02
CA TRP A 195 -21.80 9.88 2.71
C TRP A 195 -21.65 8.95 3.92
N ASN A 196 -20.46 8.92 4.52
CA ASN A 196 -20.11 8.01 5.62
C ASN A 196 -19.28 8.69 6.73
N ASP A 197 -19.36 10.00 6.82
CA ASP A 197 -18.80 10.83 7.89
C ASP A 197 -19.77 10.98 9.08
N GLY A 198 -19.29 11.64 10.15
CA GLY A 198 -20.08 11.98 11.33
C GLY A 198 -20.76 10.77 12.00
N PRO A 199 -22.10 10.73 12.12
CA PRO A 199 -22.79 9.63 12.78
C PRO A 199 -22.52 8.25 12.16
N ILE A 200 -22.33 8.17 10.84
CA ILE A 200 -22.03 6.90 10.16
C ILE A 200 -20.61 6.44 10.46
N LEU A 201 -19.65 7.37 10.50
CA LEU A 201 -18.28 7.08 10.93
C LEU A 201 -18.25 6.58 12.37
N THR A 202 -18.90 7.30 13.28
CA THR A 202 -18.97 6.92 14.70
C THR A 202 -19.60 5.53 14.90
N LYS A 203 -20.72 5.26 14.21
CA LYS A 203 -21.37 3.94 14.19
C LYS A 203 -20.41 2.86 13.69
N SER A 204 -19.70 3.13 12.59
CA SER A 204 -18.76 2.17 12.00
C SER A 204 -17.60 1.85 12.92
N ILE A 205 -17.02 2.86 13.58
CA ILE A 205 -15.95 2.66 14.56
C ILE A 205 -16.46 1.83 15.74
N GLN A 206 -17.66 2.13 16.26
CA GLN A 206 -18.25 1.39 17.36
C GLN A 206 -18.47 -0.09 17.01
N GLU A 207 -19.18 -0.37 15.92
CA GLU A 207 -19.53 -1.75 15.51
C GLU A 207 -18.27 -2.56 15.19
N LEU A 208 -17.25 -1.97 14.58
CA LEU A 208 -15.96 -2.64 14.38
C LEU A 208 -15.23 -2.89 15.71
N SER A 209 -15.29 -1.95 16.65
CA SER A 209 -14.66 -2.09 17.96
C SER A 209 -15.28 -3.16 18.87
N GLU A 210 -16.55 -3.49 18.64
CA GLU A 210 -17.24 -4.60 19.33
C GLU A 210 -16.68 -5.97 18.92
N ARG A 211 -15.96 -6.03 17.80
CA ARG A 211 -15.35 -7.25 17.24
C ARG A 211 -13.88 -7.41 17.62
N HIS A 212 -13.32 -6.53 18.45
CA HIS A 212 -12.00 -6.73 19.06
C HIS A 212 -12.02 -8.01 19.94
N PRO A 213 -10.98 -8.87 19.92
CA PRO A 213 -9.68 -8.65 19.25
C PRO A 213 -9.62 -9.10 17.79
N GLY A 214 -10.67 -9.73 17.24
CA GLY A 214 -10.67 -10.20 15.85
C GLY A 214 -10.50 -9.05 14.84
N VAL A 215 -11.11 -7.89 15.10
CA VAL A 215 -10.71 -6.63 14.46
C VAL A 215 -9.56 -6.03 15.26
N ALA A 216 -8.36 -6.06 14.69
CA ALA A 216 -7.13 -5.57 15.33
C ALA A 216 -6.94 -4.06 15.17
N THR A 217 -7.37 -3.48 14.04
CA THR A 217 -7.24 -2.03 13.82
C THR A 217 -8.31 -1.48 12.88
N ILE A 218 -8.53 -0.17 12.96
CA ILE A 218 -9.44 0.62 12.12
C ILE A 218 -8.67 1.84 11.60
N ALA A 219 -8.26 1.83 10.34
CA ALA A 219 -7.71 2.98 9.64
C ALA A 219 -8.84 3.91 9.17
N VAL A 220 -8.71 5.21 9.43
CA VAL A 220 -9.65 6.24 8.96
C VAL A 220 -8.89 7.19 8.04
N VAL A 221 -9.23 7.18 6.76
CA VAL A 221 -8.50 7.93 5.72
C VAL A 221 -9.46 8.82 4.93
N PRO A 222 -9.06 10.04 4.53
CA PRO A 222 -9.90 10.89 3.71
C PRO A 222 -9.98 10.35 2.27
N VAL A 223 -11.04 10.69 1.55
CA VAL A 223 -11.15 10.32 0.13
C VAL A 223 -10.12 11.07 -0.73
N GLY A 224 -9.32 10.32 -1.49
CA GLY A 224 -8.43 10.86 -2.52
C GLY A 224 -9.19 11.10 -3.83
N LEU A 225 -9.26 12.35 -4.27
CA LEU A 225 -9.91 12.75 -5.53
C LEU A 225 -8.90 13.34 -6.51
N THR A 226 -8.86 12.80 -7.73
CA THR A 226 -8.05 13.33 -8.83
C THR A 226 -8.89 14.25 -9.72
N LYS A 227 -8.25 15.00 -10.62
CA LYS A 227 -8.92 15.79 -11.67
C LYS A 227 -9.56 14.93 -12.77
N HIS A 228 -9.26 13.62 -12.83
CA HIS A 228 -9.73 12.72 -13.89
C HIS A 228 -11.02 11.99 -13.51
N ARG A 229 -12.03 12.75 -13.05
CA ARG A 229 -13.28 12.20 -12.51
C ARG A 229 -14.54 12.57 -13.29
N GLU A 230 -14.41 13.17 -14.47
CA GLU A 230 -15.55 13.70 -15.26
C GLU A 230 -16.70 12.70 -15.50
N ARG A 231 -16.42 11.39 -15.47
CA ARG A 231 -17.39 10.30 -15.70
C ARG A 231 -17.84 9.59 -14.43
N LEU A 232 -17.41 10.06 -13.26
CA LEU A 232 -17.71 9.47 -11.96
C LEU A 232 -18.77 10.28 -11.22
N PRO A 233 -19.47 9.68 -10.24
CA PRO A 233 -20.35 10.42 -9.36
C PRO A 233 -19.63 11.60 -8.71
N ASP A 234 -20.35 12.72 -8.60
CA ASP A 234 -19.83 13.92 -7.98
C ASP A 234 -19.53 13.67 -6.50
N LEU A 235 -18.32 14.02 -6.11
CA LEU A 235 -17.82 13.95 -4.75
C LEU A 235 -17.02 15.23 -4.51
N ARG A 236 -17.30 15.89 -3.39
CA ARG A 236 -16.52 17.05 -2.96
C ARG A 236 -15.21 16.61 -2.31
N VAL A 237 -14.20 17.45 -2.44
CA VAL A 237 -12.93 17.29 -1.73
C VAL A 237 -13.13 17.39 -0.22
N PHE A 238 -12.24 16.72 0.51
CA PHE A 238 -12.18 16.75 1.97
C PHE A 238 -11.63 18.11 2.44
N THR A 239 -12.38 18.84 3.28
CA THR A 239 -11.97 20.17 3.75
C THR A 239 -11.28 20.11 5.11
N ARG A 240 -10.76 21.27 5.56
CA ARG A 240 -10.21 21.43 6.91
C ARG A 240 -11.27 21.12 7.98
N GLU A 241 -12.50 21.58 7.78
CA GLU A 241 -13.62 21.36 8.71
C GLU A 241 -14.00 19.88 8.79
N ASP A 242 -14.02 19.18 7.65
CA ASP A 242 -14.25 17.72 7.63
C ASP A 242 -13.15 16.98 8.40
N ALA A 243 -11.89 17.39 8.23
CA ALA A 243 -10.76 16.81 8.94
C ALA A 243 -10.83 17.03 10.45
N LEU A 244 -11.15 18.24 10.89
CA LEU A 244 -11.35 18.53 12.32
C LEU A 244 -12.50 17.68 12.90
N ALA A 245 -13.61 17.55 12.19
CA ALA A 245 -14.75 16.74 12.64
C ALA A 245 -14.38 15.24 12.73
N ALA A 246 -13.75 14.70 11.69
CA ALA A 246 -13.32 13.29 11.68
C ALA A 246 -12.25 12.99 12.75
N LEU A 247 -11.32 13.92 13.00
CA LEU A 247 -10.33 13.79 14.06
C LEU A 247 -10.97 13.81 15.45
N ASP A 248 -11.97 14.68 15.69
CA ASP A 248 -12.68 14.67 16.98
C ASP A 248 -13.41 13.34 17.21
N ASP A 249 -14.09 12.80 16.20
CA ASP A 249 -14.74 11.49 16.27
C ASP A 249 -13.71 10.39 16.59
N VAL A 250 -12.59 10.35 15.85
CA VAL A 250 -11.49 9.39 16.09
C VAL A 250 -10.92 9.53 17.49
N HIS A 251 -10.56 10.73 17.93
CA HIS A 251 -9.94 10.95 19.25
C HIS A 251 -10.90 10.64 20.39
N ARG A 252 -12.20 10.92 20.21
CA ARG A 252 -13.23 10.53 21.18
C ARG A 252 -13.30 9.02 21.32
N SER A 253 -13.40 8.30 20.20
CA SER A 253 -13.36 6.83 20.21
C SER A 253 -12.05 6.31 20.82
N GLN A 254 -10.89 6.85 20.46
CA GLN A 254 -9.61 6.44 21.04
C GLN A 254 -9.56 6.60 22.57
N ARG A 255 -10.16 7.66 23.13
CA ARG A 255 -10.22 7.85 24.59
C ARG A 255 -11.11 6.80 25.27
N GLU A 256 -12.21 6.44 24.65
CA GLU A 256 -13.14 5.42 25.16
C GLU A 256 -12.55 4.01 25.04
N LEU A 257 -12.02 3.67 23.86
CA LEU A 257 -11.43 2.37 23.55
C LEU A 257 -10.17 2.11 24.39
N ALA A 258 -9.30 3.11 24.60
CA ALA A 258 -8.13 2.93 25.46
C ALA A 258 -8.50 2.57 26.90
N LYS A 259 -9.63 3.08 27.42
CA LYS A 259 -10.14 2.71 28.75
C LYS A 259 -10.70 1.29 28.77
N ARG A 260 -11.54 0.96 27.77
CA ARG A 260 -12.33 -0.28 27.69
C ARG A 260 -11.51 -1.49 27.21
N LEU A 261 -10.71 -1.31 26.17
CA LEU A 261 -9.99 -2.39 25.45
C LEU A 261 -8.47 -2.35 25.65
N LYS A 262 -7.94 -1.31 26.30
CA LYS A 262 -6.48 -1.10 26.46
C LYS A 262 -5.72 -0.90 25.15
N THR A 263 -6.44 -0.57 24.08
CA THR A 263 -5.91 -0.16 22.78
C THR A 263 -6.74 1.01 22.26
N ARG A 264 -6.14 1.86 21.45
CA ARG A 264 -6.83 2.91 20.69
C ARG A 264 -7.67 2.35 19.56
N LEU A 265 -7.25 1.24 18.96
CA LEU A 265 -7.86 0.49 17.86
C LEU A 265 -8.08 1.29 16.55
N VAL A 266 -8.54 2.54 16.64
CA VAL A 266 -8.83 3.43 15.52
C VAL A 266 -7.73 4.48 15.37
N PHE A 267 -7.28 4.70 14.13
CA PHE A 267 -6.19 5.61 13.80
C PHE A 267 -6.52 6.41 12.54
N ALA A 268 -6.37 7.73 12.60
CA ALA A 268 -6.56 8.63 11.47
C ALA A 268 -5.27 8.77 10.65
N ALA A 269 -5.42 8.88 9.32
CA ALA A 269 -4.30 9.18 8.41
C ALA A 269 -3.67 10.53 8.75
N ASP A 270 -2.35 10.62 8.55
CA ASP A 270 -1.57 11.83 8.76
C ASP A 270 -2.08 13.00 7.90
N GLU A 271 -2.64 12.70 6.73
CA GLU A 271 -3.27 13.68 5.85
C GLU A 271 -4.38 14.47 6.55
N MET A 272 -5.18 13.83 7.41
CA MET A 272 -6.23 14.52 8.17
C MET A 272 -5.65 15.59 9.11
N TYR A 273 -4.55 15.26 9.81
CA TYR A 273 -3.87 16.24 10.67
C TYR A 273 -3.30 17.40 9.85
N THR A 274 -2.70 17.11 8.69
CA THR A 274 -2.16 18.17 7.82
C THR A 274 -3.26 19.07 7.25
N LEU A 275 -4.41 18.52 6.86
CA LEU A 275 -5.58 19.28 6.39
C LEU A 275 -6.18 20.12 7.52
N ALA A 276 -6.28 19.55 8.72
CA ALA A 276 -6.75 20.22 9.93
C ALA A 276 -5.79 21.33 10.41
N GLY A 277 -4.53 21.33 9.94
CA GLY A 277 -3.48 22.20 10.46
C GLY A 277 -3.07 21.86 11.89
N GLU A 278 -3.20 20.59 12.27
CA GLU A 278 -2.83 20.06 13.59
C GLU A 278 -1.52 19.27 13.51
N GLU A 279 -0.87 19.10 14.66
CA GLU A 279 0.30 18.24 14.75
C GLU A 279 -0.11 16.76 14.83
N VAL A 280 0.66 15.91 14.16
CA VAL A 280 0.48 14.47 14.30
C VAL A 280 0.79 14.00 15.73
N PRO A 281 0.07 12.99 16.26
CA PRO A 281 0.29 12.46 17.60
C PRO A 281 1.74 11.98 17.86
N PRO A 282 2.17 11.82 19.13
CA PRO A 282 3.44 11.18 19.46
C PRO A 282 3.44 9.68 19.07
N ALA A 283 4.60 9.08 18.83
CA ALA A 283 4.74 7.68 18.37
C ALA A 283 3.93 6.66 19.21
N ARG A 284 3.90 6.83 20.53
CA ARG A 284 3.12 5.96 21.44
C ARG A 284 1.62 5.90 21.13
N ALA A 285 1.06 6.94 20.48
CA ALA A 285 -0.35 6.97 20.13
C ALA A 285 -0.70 6.09 18.93
N TYR A 286 0.29 5.60 18.18
CA TYR A 286 0.13 4.71 17.03
C TYR A 286 0.29 3.23 17.36
N GLU A 287 0.61 2.87 18.62
CA GLU A 287 0.65 1.48 19.10
C GLU A 287 1.47 0.53 18.21
N GLY A 288 2.63 0.99 17.73
CA GLY A 288 3.51 0.19 16.87
C GLY A 288 3.32 0.38 15.37
N PHE A 289 2.51 1.37 14.96
CA PHE A 289 2.29 1.73 13.55
C PHE A 289 1.73 0.60 12.67
N PRO A 290 0.68 -0.13 13.11
CA PRO A 290 0.14 -1.28 12.36
C PRO A 290 -0.53 -0.89 11.03
N GLN A 291 -0.63 0.40 10.72
CA GLN A 291 -1.32 0.95 9.56
C GLN A 291 -0.46 1.97 8.80
N ALA A 292 0.88 1.90 8.92
CA ALA A 292 1.79 2.84 8.27
C ALA A 292 1.57 2.93 6.75
N GLU A 293 1.27 1.80 6.10
CA GLU A 293 1.00 1.70 4.66
C GLU A 293 -0.29 2.44 4.23
N ASN A 294 -1.20 2.72 5.17
CA ASN A 294 -2.40 3.53 4.95
C ASN A 294 -2.16 5.03 5.17
N GLY A 295 -0.89 5.46 5.25
CA GLY A 295 -0.55 6.86 5.54
C GLY A 295 -0.79 7.26 6.98
N ILE A 296 -0.74 6.30 7.92
CA ILE A 296 -0.96 6.53 9.36
C ILE A 296 0.38 6.45 10.11
N GLY A 297 0.90 7.61 10.52
CA GLY A 297 2.11 7.72 11.34
C GLY A 297 3.43 7.84 10.55
N MET A 298 3.38 7.90 9.22
CA MET A 298 4.57 8.13 8.37
C MET A 298 5.24 9.49 8.68
N LEU A 299 4.46 10.54 8.89
CA LEU A 299 4.98 11.85 9.30
C LEU A 299 5.60 11.78 10.69
N ARG A 300 4.97 11.06 11.63
CA ARG A 300 5.53 10.87 12.97
C ARG A 300 6.88 10.16 12.93
N GLN A 301 6.98 9.07 12.18
CA GLN A 301 8.23 8.35 11.95
C GLN A 301 9.31 9.26 11.35
N THR A 302 8.95 10.08 10.36
CA THR A 302 9.87 11.06 9.76
C THR A 302 10.35 12.10 10.79
N ILE A 303 9.44 12.64 11.62
CA ILE A 303 9.79 13.61 12.67
C ILE A 303 10.72 12.96 13.70
N ASP A 304 10.45 11.72 14.12
CA ASP A 304 11.28 10.98 15.08
C ASP A 304 12.69 10.75 14.52
N ARG A 305 12.80 10.21 13.31
CA ARG A 305 14.09 9.95 12.64
C ARG A 305 14.90 11.24 12.45
N TRP A 306 14.27 12.32 11.98
CA TRP A 306 14.93 13.62 11.83
C TRP A 306 15.43 14.16 13.18
N SER A 307 14.60 14.07 14.22
CA SER A 307 14.94 14.54 15.57
C SER A 307 16.09 13.74 16.17
N ALA A 308 16.12 12.42 15.94
CA ALA A 308 17.22 11.53 16.34
C ALA A 308 18.50 11.76 15.53
N GLY A 309 18.44 12.49 14.41
CA GLY A 309 19.56 12.65 13.47
C GLY A 309 19.78 11.44 12.57
N GLU A 310 18.82 10.50 12.56
CA GLU A 310 18.77 9.38 11.64
C GLU A 310 18.33 9.81 10.25
N ASP A 311 17.67 10.96 10.10
CA ASP A 311 17.45 11.60 8.80
C ASP A 311 18.19 12.94 8.80
N THR A 312 19.06 13.11 7.81
CA THR A 312 19.86 14.33 7.64
C THR A 312 20.27 14.48 6.19
N VAL A 313 20.77 15.65 5.84
CA VAL A 313 21.36 15.92 4.53
C VAL A 313 22.83 16.23 4.72
N LEU A 314 23.68 15.48 4.05
CA LEU A 314 25.13 15.60 4.13
C LEU A 314 25.70 15.95 2.77
N ALA A 315 26.62 16.91 2.75
CA ALA A 315 27.46 17.13 1.59
C ALA A 315 28.28 15.89 1.27
N ARG A 316 28.46 15.62 -0.02
CA ARG A 316 29.42 14.63 -0.50
C ARG A 316 30.74 15.28 -0.83
N ASN A 317 31.81 14.49 -0.68
CA ASN A 317 33.14 14.83 -1.17
C ASN A 317 33.74 16.13 -0.57
N GLY A 318 33.31 16.53 0.63
CA GLY A 318 33.85 17.69 1.35
C GLY A 318 33.52 19.06 0.75
N LYS A 319 32.62 19.13 -0.25
CA LYS A 319 32.14 20.40 -0.83
C LYS A 319 30.70 20.65 -0.40
N ARG A 320 30.39 21.91 -0.06
CA ARG A 320 29.00 22.29 0.27
C ARG A 320 28.14 22.19 -0.99
N GLU A 321 27.26 21.19 -1.02
CA GLU A 321 26.32 20.93 -2.11
C GLU A 321 24.97 21.62 -1.86
N ARG A 322 24.31 22.07 -2.92
CA ARG A 322 22.91 22.51 -2.90
C ARG A 322 21.99 21.33 -3.19
N VAL A 323 21.16 20.94 -2.23
CA VAL A 323 20.41 19.69 -2.25
C VAL A 323 18.90 19.98 -2.26
N ALA A 324 18.19 19.41 -3.23
CA ALA A 324 16.72 19.49 -3.27
C ALA A 324 16.12 18.33 -2.48
N ILE A 325 15.24 18.59 -1.52
CA ILE A 325 14.41 17.58 -0.85
C ILE A 325 13.02 17.65 -1.47
N VAL A 326 12.63 16.61 -2.21
CA VAL A 326 11.33 16.54 -2.88
C VAL A 326 10.24 16.13 -1.88
N THR A 327 9.10 16.80 -1.92
CA THR A 327 7.92 16.42 -1.13
C THR A 327 6.61 16.81 -1.81
N GLY A 328 5.52 16.15 -1.42
CA GLY A 328 4.16 16.62 -1.69
C GLY A 328 3.76 17.76 -0.75
N ALA A 329 2.66 18.44 -1.08
CA ALA A 329 2.15 19.58 -0.33
C ALA A 329 1.76 19.23 1.13
N SER A 330 1.21 18.04 1.41
CA SER A 330 0.76 17.68 2.77
C SER A 330 1.89 17.63 3.78
N ALA A 331 3.05 17.07 3.40
CA ALA A 331 4.19 16.94 4.30
C ALA A 331 5.06 18.22 4.37
N ALA A 332 4.86 19.16 3.44
CA ALA A 332 5.72 20.33 3.30
C ALA A 332 5.81 21.19 4.58
N PRO A 333 4.70 21.54 5.27
CA PRO A 333 4.79 22.33 6.51
C PRO A 333 5.62 21.64 7.60
N THR A 334 5.50 20.32 7.72
CA THR A 334 6.27 19.53 8.69
C THR A 334 7.75 19.52 8.33
N LEU A 335 8.10 19.21 7.07
CA LEU A 335 9.49 19.18 6.62
C LEU A 335 10.17 20.56 6.69
N GLN A 336 9.45 21.64 6.41
CA GLN A 336 9.95 23.01 6.58
C GLN A 336 10.33 23.30 8.04
N ARG A 337 9.47 22.92 9.00
CA ARG A 337 9.76 23.08 10.43
C ARG A 337 10.98 22.27 10.85
N LEU A 338 11.10 21.03 10.37
CA LEU A 338 12.25 20.16 10.66
C LEU A 338 13.57 20.74 10.11
N LEU A 339 13.57 21.21 8.86
CA LEU A 339 14.72 21.86 8.22
C LEU A 339 15.12 23.15 8.94
N ALA A 340 14.16 23.97 9.33
CA ALA A 340 14.43 25.22 10.05
C ALA A 340 14.95 24.97 11.47
N GLY A 341 14.42 23.95 12.16
CA GLY A 341 14.82 23.61 13.54
C GLY A 341 16.19 22.93 13.63
N ARG A 342 16.57 22.16 12.61
CA ARG A 342 17.87 21.48 12.54
C ARG A 342 18.43 21.54 11.11
N PRO A 343 18.95 22.71 10.69
CA PRO A 343 19.46 22.87 9.34
C PRO A 343 20.71 22.00 9.12
N PRO A 344 20.87 21.38 7.94
CA PRO A 344 22.09 20.70 7.56
C PRO A 344 23.32 21.62 7.67
N LEU A 345 24.35 21.20 8.42
CA LEU A 345 25.55 22.01 8.63
C LEU A 345 26.49 21.98 7.41
N SER A 346 26.51 20.87 6.68
CA SER A 346 27.46 20.63 5.59
C SER A 346 26.86 20.82 4.18
N ALA A 347 25.54 21.01 4.06
CA ALA A 347 24.85 21.17 2.78
C ALA A 347 23.90 22.39 2.80
N ASP A 348 23.61 22.95 1.63
CA ASP A 348 22.52 23.92 1.42
C ASP A 348 21.26 23.17 0.97
N ALA A 349 20.47 22.70 1.92
CA ALA A 349 19.26 21.94 1.63
C ALA A 349 18.04 22.85 1.48
N ALA A 350 17.29 22.68 0.39
CA ALA A 350 16.03 23.37 0.16
C ALA A 350 14.91 22.37 -0.16
N LEU A 351 13.72 22.67 0.34
CA LEU A 351 12.54 21.88 0.05
C LEU A 351 11.99 22.22 -1.34
N CYS A 352 11.78 21.21 -2.16
CA CYS A 352 11.08 21.29 -3.44
C CYS A 352 9.67 20.70 -3.26
N VAL A 353 8.69 21.57 -3.06
CA VAL A 353 7.28 21.18 -2.94
C VAL A 353 6.70 20.99 -4.33
N VAL A 354 6.32 19.76 -4.65
CA VAL A 354 5.82 19.39 -5.97
C VAL A 354 4.31 19.57 -6.02
N ARG A 355 3.86 20.41 -6.94
CA ARG A 355 2.45 20.53 -7.31
C ARG A 355 2.07 19.35 -8.22
N ASN A 356 1.12 18.53 -7.79
CA ASN A 356 0.66 17.38 -8.56
C ASN A 356 -0.25 17.86 -9.71
N GLU A 357 0.29 17.99 -10.91
CA GLU A 357 -0.52 18.29 -12.09
C GLU A 357 -0.97 17.02 -12.78
N TYR A 358 -0.27 15.90 -12.59
CA TYR A 358 -0.64 14.63 -13.19
C TYR A 358 -2.00 14.14 -12.70
N PHE A 359 -2.19 14.05 -11.39
CA PHE A 359 -3.48 13.73 -10.76
C PHE A 359 -4.32 14.95 -10.39
N GLY A 360 -3.72 16.14 -10.30
CA GLY A 360 -4.41 17.37 -9.88
C GLY A 360 -4.05 17.77 -8.44
N GLU A 361 -4.20 19.06 -8.14
CA GLU A 361 -3.63 19.69 -6.94
C GLU A 361 -4.24 19.23 -5.62
N THR A 362 -5.41 18.61 -5.69
CA THR A 362 -6.09 17.99 -4.54
C THR A 362 -5.37 16.72 -4.09
N VAL A 363 -4.47 16.16 -4.90
CA VAL A 363 -3.60 15.05 -4.55
C VAL A 363 -2.26 15.58 -4.06
N THR A 364 -2.08 15.57 -2.74
CA THR A 364 -1.04 16.34 -2.05
C THR A 364 0.02 15.47 -1.36
N VAL A 365 -0.17 14.15 -1.33
CA VAL A 365 0.76 13.19 -0.72
C VAL A 365 1.95 12.87 -1.61
N SER A 366 3.10 12.57 -1.00
CA SER A 366 4.35 12.27 -1.73
C SER A 366 4.29 10.97 -2.54
N GLY A 367 3.52 9.98 -2.07
CA GLY A 367 3.42 8.67 -2.72
C GLY A 367 2.68 8.68 -4.07
N LEU A 368 2.02 9.78 -4.41
CA LEU A 368 1.31 9.96 -5.68
C LEU A 368 1.98 11.00 -6.59
N LEU A 369 3.22 11.37 -6.30
CA LEU A 369 4.04 12.21 -7.19
C LEU A 369 4.54 11.39 -8.37
N VAL A 370 4.72 12.06 -9.51
CA VAL A 370 5.22 11.45 -10.74
C VAL A 370 6.50 12.13 -11.23
N GLY A 371 7.28 11.44 -12.06
CA GLY A 371 8.57 11.94 -12.52
C GLY A 371 8.45 13.26 -13.27
N ALA A 372 7.44 13.41 -14.13
CA ALA A 372 7.20 14.63 -14.90
C ALA A 372 6.91 15.87 -14.01
N ASP A 373 6.16 15.69 -12.93
CA ASP A 373 5.81 16.80 -12.02
C ASP A 373 7.03 17.20 -11.17
N ILE A 374 7.82 16.22 -10.72
CA ILE A 374 9.07 16.46 -9.99
C ILE A 374 10.06 17.22 -10.87
N GLU A 375 10.23 16.79 -12.12
CA GLU A 375 11.12 17.45 -13.09
C GLU A 375 10.73 18.91 -13.32
N ARG A 376 9.44 19.18 -13.55
CA ARG A 376 8.93 20.55 -13.75
C ARG A 376 9.15 21.44 -12.53
N ALA A 377 8.90 20.91 -11.33
CA ALA A 377 9.10 21.64 -10.08
C ALA A 377 10.58 22.00 -9.87
N LEU A 378 11.49 21.05 -10.12
CA LEU A 378 12.94 21.26 -9.99
C LEU A 378 13.48 22.23 -11.03
N GLY A 379 13.02 22.15 -12.28
CA GLY A 379 13.40 23.08 -13.34
C GLY A 379 13.05 24.54 -13.02
N SER A 380 12.01 24.76 -12.21
CA SER A 380 11.58 26.09 -11.77
C SER A 380 12.26 26.58 -10.48
N ALA A 381 12.80 25.67 -9.66
CA ALA A 381 13.40 25.97 -8.35
C ALA A 381 14.90 26.34 -8.41
N GLY A 382 15.51 26.25 -9.60
CA GLY A 382 16.91 26.60 -9.87
C GLY A 382 17.85 25.40 -9.89
N ARG A 383 19.17 25.66 -9.87
CA ARG A 383 20.19 24.60 -9.96
C ARG A 383 20.43 23.94 -8.61
N PHE A 384 20.41 22.62 -8.58
CA PHE A 384 20.82 21.78 -7.45
C PHE A 384 22.00 20.92 -7.88
N ASP A 385 22.81 20.48 -6.94
CA ASP A 385 23.88 19.51 -7.18
C ASP A 385 23.36 18.07 -7.03
N ARG A 386 22.24 17.88 -6.31
CA ARG A 386 21.65 16.58 -6.00
C ARG A 386 20.18 16.70 -5.59
N VAL A 387 19.42 15.63 -5.81
CA VAL A 387 17.99 15.52 -5.44
C VAL A 387 17.75 14.31 -4.54
N LEU A 388 16.97 14.53 -3.48
CA LEU A 388 16.49 13.53 -2.54
C LEU A 388 14.99 13.35 -2.74
N LEU A 389 14.56 12.14 -3.07
CA LEU A 389 13.17 11.75 -3.29
C LEU A 389 12.56 11.14 -2.03
N PRO A 390 11.27 11.36 -1.78
CA PRO A 390 10.58 10.65 -0.71
C PRO A 390 10.51 9.14 -1.05
N PRO A 391 10.73 8.24 -0.07
CA PRO A 391 10.84 6.81 -0.35
C PRO A 391 9.58 6.18 -0.94
N ASN A 392 8.42 6.76 -0.67
CA ASN A 392 7.13 6.23 -1.09
C ASN A 392 6.68 6.68 -2.49
N CYS A 393 7.45 7.50 -3.23
CA CYS A 393 7.04 7.97 -4.57
C CYS A 393 7.43 7.02 -5.72
N LEU A 394 8.13 5.94 -5.41
CA LEU A 394 8.59 4.94 -6.37
C LEU A 394 8.03 3.57 -5.99
N LYS A 395 7.73 2.75 -7.01
CA LYS A 395 7.48 1.32 -6.83
C LYS A 395 8.81 0.56 -6.70
N GLU A 396 8.73 -0.73 -6.38
CA GLU A 396 9.72 -1.74 -6.75
C GLU A 396 10.21 -1.50 -8.19
N GLU A 397 11.53 -1.62 -8.41
CA GLU A 397 12.27 -1.26 -9.64
C GLU A 397 12.52 0.25 -9.87
N GLU A 398 12.26 1.10 -8.87
CA GLU A 398 12.53 2.55 -8.94
C GLU A 398 11.77 3.28 -10.06
N VAL A 399 10.50 2.90 -10.28
CA VAL A 399 9.59 3.45 -11.32
C VAL A 399 8.49 4.32 -10.71
N PHE A 400 8.23 5.48 -11.32
CA PHE A 400 7.14 6.40 -10.97
C PHE A 400 5.78 5.96 -11.54
N LEU A 401 4.68 6.63 -11.17
CA LEU A 401 3.33 6.34 -11.70
C LEU A 401 3.11 6.76 -13.17
N ASP A 402 4.04 7.52 -13.75
CA ASP A 402 4.07 7.92 -15.17
C ASP A 402 5.10 7.14 -16.00
N ASP A 403 5.51 5.96 -15.53
CA ASP A 403 6.44 5.00 -16.17
C ASP A 403 7.87 5.50 -16.39
N ARG A 404 8.19 6.68 -15.86
CA ARG A 404 9.58 7.15 -15.79
C ARG A 404 10.33 6.40 -14.70
N THR A 405 11.60 6.10 -14.94
CA THR A 405 12.48 5.55 -13.90
C THR A 405 13.19 6.67 -13.13
N ARG A 406 13.69 6.38 -11.93
CA ARG A 406 14.62 7.27 -11.20
C ARG A 406 15.82 7.64 -12.08
N SER A 407 16.31 6.69 -12.88
CA SER A 407 17.43 6.90 -13.80
C SER A 407 17.11 7.86 -14.94
N ASP A 408 15.88 7.83 -15.48
CA ASP A 408 15.44 8.78 -16.50
C ASP A 408 15.35 10.20 -15.94
N LEU A 409 14.81 10.33 -14.72
CA LEU A 409 14.77 11.62 -14.02
C LEU A 409 16.18 12.17 -13.76
N ALA A 410 17.10 11.33 -13.27
CA ALA A 410 18.49 11.73 -13.04
C ALA A 410 19.19 12.17 -14.33
N ARG A 411 18.96 11.44 -15.44
CA ARG A 411 19.50 11.79 -16.76
C ARG A 411 18.96 13.13 -17.25
N SER A 412 17.65 13.37 -17.09
CA SER A 412 17.01 14.60 -17.55
C SER A 412 17.46 15.83 -16.75
N LEU A 413 17.60 15.69 -15.43
CA LEU A 413 18.05 16.76 -14.55
C LEU A 413 19.57 17.01 -14.62
N GLY A 414 20.34 16.02 -15.06
CA GLY A 414 21.80 16.08 -15.11
C GLY A 414 22.48 16.03 -13.73
N VAL A 415 21.77 15.58 -12.70
CA VAL A 415 22.26 15.51 -11.30
C VAL A 415 21.90 14.17 -10.66
N PRO A 416 22.65 13.70 -9.65
CA PRO A 416 22.30 12.50 -8.92
C PRO A 416 20.93 12.64 -8.23
N VAL A 417 20.09 11.62 -8.41
CA VAL A 417 18.78 11.49 -7.75
C VAL A 417 18.81 10.27 -6.84
N GLN A 418 18.35 10.41 -5.61
CA GLN A 418 18.38 9.35 -4.61
C GLN A 418 17.10 9.27 -3.83
N ILE A 419 16.92 8.15 -3.15
CA ILE A 419 15.75 7.86 -2.35
C ILE A 419 16.09 8.12 -0.89
N GLY A 420 15.16 8.74 -0.16
CA GLY A 420 15.31 9.04 1.26
C GLY A 420 16.30 10.17 1.54
N PHE A 421 16.84 10.14 2.75
CA PHE A 421 17.83 11.09 3.25
C PHE A 421 19.25 10.50 3.16
N ASP A 422 20.31 11.24 3.52
CA ASP A 422 21.70 10.76 3.38
C ASP A 422 22.16 9.75 4.46
N SER A 423 21.23 9.20 5.23
CA SER A 423 21.55 8.35 6.37
C SER A 423 21.86 6.91 5.96
N PRO A 424 22.76 6.19 6.67
CA PRO A 424 23.08 4.80 6.41
C PRO A 424 21.90 3.81 6.60
N ARG A 425 20.72 4.27 7.06
CA ARG A 425 19.47 3.51 7.16
C ARG A 425 18.33 4.11 6.32
N ALA A 426 18.62 5.03 5.42
CA ALA A 426 17.63 5.65 4.54
C ALA A 426 17.15 4.72 3.44
#